data_AF-A0A0A1MG63-F1
#
_entry.id   AF-A0A0A1MG63-F1
#
_cell.length_a   1.000
_cell.length_b   1.000
_cell.length_c   1.000
_cell.angle_alpha   90.00
_cell.angle_beta   90.00
_cell.angle_gamma   90.00
#
_symmetry.space_group_name_H-M   'P 1'
#
loop_
_entity.id
_entity.type
_entity.pdbx_description
1 polymer ?
#
loop_
_entity_poly.entity_id
_entity_poly.type
_entity_poly.pdbx_seq_one_letter_code
_entity_poly.pdbx_strand_id
1 'polypeptide(L)'
;MVALSPLDIHNKEFARGWKGYDVDEVNKFLDQVMKDYEIVIRERDELDQKAKELQERLGHFTNIEETLNKSILVAQETAEDIKGSAQKEAKLIVKEAEKNADRIVNEALSKARKISLDVEELKKQAKVFRSRMRMLVQAQLEMLGTDDWEELFDTEVDEDLELMEHES
;
A
#
# COMPACT_ATOMS: atom_id res chain seq x y z
N MET A 1 -15.74 42.82 -52.25
CA MET A 1 -16.14 43.08 -53.64
C MET A 1 -17.32 42.18 -53.92
N VAL A 2 -18.48 42.71 -54.33
CA VAL A 2 -19.66 41.86 -54.60
C VAL A 2 -19.41 41.19 -55.95
N ALA A 3 -19.29 39.86 -55.95
CA ALA A 3 -19.18 39.08 -57.17
C ALA A 3 -20.52 39.14 -57.90
N LEU A 4 -20.50 39.32 -59.23
CA LEU A 4 -21.71 39.27 -60.06
C LEU A 4 -22.39 37.91 -59.87
N SER A 5 -23.71 37.88 -59.73
CA SER A 5 -24.47 36.63 -59.80
C SER A 5 -24.73 36.22 -61.26
N PRO A 6 -25.01 34.94 -61.54
CA PRO A 6 -25.47 34.52 -62.86
C PRO A 6 -26.68 35.32 -63.34
N LEU A 7 -27.57 35.71 -62.42
CA LEU A 7 -28.72 36.56 -62.70
C LEU A 7 -28.32 38.00 -63.09
N ASP A 8 -27.25 38.54 -62.49
CA ASP A 8 -26.71 39.85 -62.86
C ASP A 8 -26.07 39.83 -64.26
N ILE A 9 -25.51 38.68 -64.67
CA ILE A 9 -25.00 38.47 -66.03
C ILE A 9 -26.16 38.37 -67.03
N HIS A 10 -27.25 37.66 -66.66
CA HIS A 10 -28.43 37.51 -67.52
C HIS A 10 -29.13 38.85 -67.79
N ASN A 11 -29.32 39.66 -66.74
CA ASN A 11 -30.04 40.92 -66.81
C ASN A 11 -29.19 42.08 -67.34
N LYS A 12 -27.95 41.80 -67.79
CA LYS A 12 -27.03 42.85 -68.21
C LYS A 12 -27.40 43.36 -69.60
N GLU A 13 -27.89 44.60 -69.65
CA GLU A 13 -28.08 45.32 -70.91
C GLU A 13 -26.81 46.10 -71.30
N PHE A 14 -26.48 46.05 -72.59
CA PHE A 14 -25.36 46.78 -73.19
C PHE A 14 -25.88 47.87 -74.14
N ALA A 15 -25.28 49.07 -74.08
CA ALA A 15 -25.59 50.15 -75.00
C ALA A 15 -25.11 49.82 -76.43
N ARG A 16 -25.92 50.16 -77.44
CA ARG A 16 -25.57 49.94 -78.86
C ARG A 16 -24.71 51.08 -79.40
N GLY A 17 -23.60 50.76 -80.07
CA GLY A 17 -22.71 51.72 -80.73
C GLY A 17 -22.54 51.41 -82.21
N TRP A 18 -22.20 52.44 -83.01
CA TRP A 18 -21.87 52.27 -84.43
C TRP A 18 -20.53 51.51 -84.54
N LYS A 19 -20.59 50.22 -84.95
CA LYS A 19 -19.52 49.18 -84.88
C LYS A 19 -19.40 48.40 -83.56
N GLY A 20 -20.51 48.00 -82.95
CA GLY A 20 -20.53 47.06 -81.81
C GLY A 20 -20.34 45.59 -82.20
N TYR A 21 -20.15 44.73 -81.19
CA TYR A 21 -20.15 43.27 -81.36
C TYR A 21 -21.52 42.76 -81.80
N ASP A 22 -21.54 41.58 -82.43
CA ASP A 22 -22.77 40.89 -82.78
C ASP A 22 -23.53 40.48 -81.51
N VAL A 23 -24.80 40.87 -81.43
CA VAL A 23 -25.62 40.71 -80.22
C VAL A 23 -25.91 39.24 -79.95
N ASP A 24 -26.12 38.43 -80.99
CA ASP A 24 -26.44 37.01 -80.84
C ASP A 24 -25.21 36.20 -80.43
N GLU A 25 -24.03 36.55 -80.95
CA GLU A 25 -22.76 35.95 -80.53
C GLU A 25 -22.42 36.28 -79.08
N VAL A 26 -22.59 37.54 -78.67
CA VAL A 26 -22.39 37.98 -77.28
C VAL A 26 -23.35 37.26 -76.34
N ASN A 27 -24.65 37.19 -76.68
CA ASN A 27 -25.63 36.50 -75.83
C ASN A 27 -25.32 35.01 -75.67
N LYS A 28 -24.92 34.30 -76.74
CA LYS A 28 -24.50 32.89 -76.64
C LYS A 28 -23.28 32.70 -75.75
N PHE A 29 -22.32 33.64 -75.80
CA PHE A 29 -21.17 33.60 -74.91
C PHE A 29 -21.56 33.87 -73.45
N LEU A 30 -22.43 34.86 -73.21
CA LEU A 30 -22.95 35.15 -71.87
C LEU A 30 -23.73 33.97 -71.28
N ASP A 31 -24.50 33.23 -72.09
CA ASP A 31 -25.17 31.98 -71.67
C ASP A 31 -24.18 30.92 -71.19
N GLN A 32 -23.05 30.77 -71.89
CA GLN A 32 -22.00 29.84 -71.48
C GLN A 32 -21.31 30.32 -70.19
N VAL A 33 -20.96 31.60 -70.12
CA VAL A 33 -20.38 32.20 -68.91
C VAL A 33 -21.30 32.04 -67.71
N MET A 34 -22.60 32.24 -67.86
CA MET A 34 -23.58 32.04 -66.78
C MET A 34 -23.56 30.61 -66.25
N LYS A 35 -23.59 29.61 -67.13
CA LYS A 35 -23.54 28.19 -66.75
C LYS A 35 -22.24 27.84 -66.01
N ASP A 36 -21.11 28.28 -66.53
CA ASP A 36 -19.80 28.01 -65.91
C ASP A 36 -19.70 28.71 -64.54
N TYR A 37 -20.27 29.91 -64.42
CA TYR A 37 -20.30 30.66 -63.17
C TYR A 37 -21.22 30.02 -62.12
N GLU A 38 -22.37 29.46 -62.53
CA GLU A 38 -23.22 28.66 -61.64
C GLU A 38 -22.50 27.42 -61.09
N ILE A 39 -21.73 26.74 -61.94
CA ILE A 39 -20.93 25.57 -61.53
C ILE A 39 -19.89 25.99 -60.50
N VAL A 40 -19.13 27.06 -60.77
CA VAL A 40 -18.10 27.58 -59.85
C VAL A 40 -18.70 28.01 -58.51
N ILE A 41 -19.84 28.69 -58.50
CA ILE A 41 -20.52 29.08 -57.25
C ILE A 41 -20.90 27.83 -56.45
N ARG A 42 -21.48 26.82 -57.10
CA ARG A 42 -21.87 25.57 -56.44
C ARG A 42 -20.67 24.84 -55.86
N GLU A 43 -19.60 24.69 -56.63
CA GLU A 43 -18.36 24.05 -56.17
C GLU A 43 -17.74 24.81 -55.00
N ARG A 44 -17.74 26.15 -55.05
CA ARG A 44 -17.27 26.99 -53.95
C ARG A 44 -18.09 26.77 -52.70
N ASP A 45 -19.42 26.77 -52.80
CA ASP A 45 -20.31 26.56 -51.66
C ASP A 45 -20.12 25.15 -51.05
N GLU A 46 -19.95 24.11 -51.88
CA GLU A 46 -19.62 22.76 -51.43
C GLU A 46 -18.26 22.67 -50.72
N LEU A 47 -17.24 23.35 -51.25
CA LEU A 47 -15.92 23.41 -50.63
C LEU A 47 -15.94 24.19 -49.31
N ASP A 48 -16.67 25.30 -49.24
CA ASP A 48 -16.86 26.09 -48.01
C ASP A 48 -17.54 25.24 -46.93
N GLN A 49 -18.54 24.44 -47.32
CA GLN A 49 -19.22 23.53 -46.39
C GLN A 49 -18.28 22.43 -45.87
N LYS A 50 -17.52 21.79 -46.77
CA LYS A 50 -16.50 20.78 -46.38
C LYS A 50 -15.42 21.37 -45.48
N ALA A 51 -14.97 22.60 -45.78
CA ALA A 51 -13.97 23.29 -44.97
C ALA A 51 -14.48 23.54 -43.55
N LYS A 52 -15.73 23.99 -43.39
CA LYS A 52 -16.36 24.16 -42.08
C LYS A 52 -16.45 22.84 -41.31
N GLU A 53 -16.92 21.77 -41.95
CA GLU A 53 -17.00 20.44 -41.31
C GLU A 53 -15.63 19.92 -40.87
N LEU A 54 -14.60 20.09 -41.68
CA LEU A 54 -13.23 19.70 -41.32
C LEU A 54 -12.68 20.55 -40.18
N GLN A 55 -12.96 21.85 -40.15
CA GLN A 55 -12.56 22.74 -39.06
C GLN A 55 -13.23 22.36 -37.74
N GLU A 56 -14.53 22.03 -37.74
CA GLU A 56 -15.24 21.56 -36.56
C GLU A 56 -14.65 20.24 -36.03
N ARG A 57 -14.39 19.28 -36.92
CA ARG A 57 -13.75 18.01 -36.55
C ARG A 57 -12.35 18.22 -35.98
N LEU A 58 -11.56 19.12 -36.57
CA LEU A 58 -10.24 19.45 -36.07
C LEU A 58 -10.31 20.04 -34.66
N GLY A 59 -11.23 20.99 -34.43
CA GLY A 59 -11.46 21.56 -33.10
C GLY A 59 -11.85 20.50 -32.06
N HIS A 60 -12.68 19.54 -32.45
CA HIS A 60 -13.03 18.41 -31.58
C HIS A 60 -11.79 17.56 -31.23
N PHE A 61 -10.95 17.22 -32.21
CA PHE A 61 -9.72 16.47 -31.96
C PHE A 61 -8.73 17.23 -31.07
N THR A 62 -8.56 18.53 -31.28
CA THR A 62 -7.70 19.37 -30.42
C THR A 62 -8.19 19.34 -28.96
N ASN A 63 -9.50 19.43 -28.73
CA ASN A 63 -10.06 19.36 -27.38
C ASN A 63 -9.88 17.97 -26.73
N ILE A 64 -10.02 16.90 -27.51
CA ILE A 64 -9.73 15.53 -27.05
C ILE A 64 -8.25 15.41 -26.67
N GLU A 65 -7.34 15.89 -27.51
CA GLU A 65 -5.90 15.85 -27.27
C GLU A 65 -5.54 16.61 -25.98
N GLU A 66 -6.09 17.81 -25.79
CA GLU A 66 -5.87 18.60 -24.59
C GLU A 66 -6.39 17.88 -23.33
N THR A 67 -7.58 17.30 -23.41
CA THR A 67 -8.17 16.55 -22.30
C THR A 67 -7.34 15.31 -21.98
N LEU A 68 -6.92 14.56 -22.99
CA LEU A 68 -6.09 13.37 -22.83
C LEU A 68 -4.74 13.71 -22.19
N ASN A 69 -4.08 14.76 -22.67
CA ASN A 69 -2.81 15.23 -22.10
C ASN A 69 -2.96 15.62 -20.62
N LYS A 70 -4.05 16.32 -20.25
CA LYS A 70 -4.35 16.64 -18.85
C LYS A 70 -4.59 15.38 -18.02
N SER A 71 -5.36 14.42 -18.53
CA SER A 71 -5.61 13.15 -17.83
C SER A 71 -4.33 12.34 -17.62
N ILE A 72 -3.43 12.29 -18.61
CA ILE A 72 -2.14 11.61 -18.49
C ILE A 72 -1.28 12.28 -17.41
N LEU A 73 -1.22 13.61 -17.40
CA LEU A 73 -0.46 14.35 -16.39
C LEU A 73 -0.97 14.07 -14.98
N VAL A 74 -2.29 14.15 -14.77
CA VAL A 74 -2.91 13.85 -13.47
C VAL A 74 -2.67 12.40 -13.05
N ALA A 75 -2.77 11.47 -13.99
CA ALA A 75 -2.49 10.05 -13.72
C ALA A 75 -1.03 9.85 -13.29
N GLN A 76 -0.08 10.53 -13.94
CA GLN A 76 1.34 10.47 -13.59
C GLN A 76 1.61 11.06 -12.20
N GLU A 77 1.08 12.26 -11.91
CA GLU A 77 1.22 12.92 -10.61
C GLU A 77 0.65 12.04 -9.49
N THR A 78 -0.55 11.49 -9.71
CA THR A 78 -1.20 10.58 -8.76
C THR A 78 -0.36 9.31 -8.54
N ALA A 79 0.21 8.75 -9.60
CA ALA A 79 1.06 7.56 -9.49
C ALA A 79 2.35 7.85 -8.70
N GLU A 80 2.96 9.02 -8.90
CA GLU A 80 4.14 9.46 -8.14
C GLU A 80 3.81 9.68 -6.66
N ASP A 81 2.66 10.30 -6.36
CA ASP A 81 2.18 10.54 -4.99
C ASP A 81 1.87 9.23 -4.25
N ILE A 82 1.18 8.29 -4.90
CA ILE A 82 0.91 6.96 -4.35
C ILE A 82 2.22 6.23 -4.07
N LYS A 83 3.15 6.25 -5.02
CA LYS A 83 4.47 5.62 -4.85
C LYS A 83 5.25 6.24 -3.69
N GLY A 84 5.27 7.57 -3.59
CA GLY A 84 5.95 8.29 -2.51
C GLY A 84 5.34 7.98 -1.14
N SER A 85 4.02 7.93 -1.06
CA SER A 85 3.28 7.61 0.17
C SER A 85 3.50 6.16 0.60
N ALA A 86 3.39 5.21 -0.32
CA ALA A 86 3.65 3.79 -0.06
C ALA A 86 5.09 3.55 0.40
N GLN A 87 6.08 4.25 -0.18
CA GLN A 87 7.48 4.16 0.26
C GLN A 87 7.69 4.70 1.67
N LYS A 88 7.03 5.80 2.04
CA LYS A 88 7.11 6.36 3.40
C LYS A 88 6.46 5.40 4.41
N GLU A 89 5.28 4.89 4.09
CA GLU A 89 4.55 3.95 4.94
C GLU A 89 5.32 2.65 5.13
N ALA A 90 5.87 2.07 4.07
CA ALA A 90 6.73 0.88 4.15
C ALA A 90 7.93 1.11 5.07
N LYS A 91 8.60 2.27 4.98
CA LYS A 91 9.72 2.61 5.88
C LYS A 91 9.28 2.72 7.34
N LEU A 92 8.10 3.28 7.60
CA LEU A 92 7.54 3.36 8.95
C LEU A 92 7.23 1.99 9.52
N ILE A 93 6.59 1.12 8.73
CA ILE A 93 6.28 -0.26 9.11
C ILE A 93 7.56 -1.02 9.47
N VAL A 94 8.60 -0.94 8.63
CA VAL A 94 9.88 -1.60 8.90
C VAL A 94 10.49 -1.07 10.20
N LYS A 95 10.55 0.25 10.38
CA LYS A 95 11.12 0.87 11.58
C LYS A 95 10.36 0.50 12.85
N GLU A 96 9.04 0.41 12.78
CA GLU A 96 8.21 0.00 13.92
C GLU A 96 8.38 -1.49 14.23
N ALA A 97 8.48 -2.33 13.20
CA ALA A 97 8.76 -3.75 13.35
C ALA A 97 10.13 -3.99 13.99
N GLU A 98 11.17 -3.27 13.55
CA GLU A 98 12.51 -3.31 14.15
C GLU A 98 12.47 -2.92 15.64
N LYS A 99 11.83 -1.80 15.97
CA LYS A 99 11.69 -1.34 17.36
C LYS A 99 10.95 -2.36 18.23
N ASN A 100 9.89 -2.97 17.70
CA ASN A 100 9.15 -4.01 18.40
C ASN A 100 9.97 -5.28 18.59
N ALA A 101 10.72 -5.71 17.58
CA ALA A 101 11.62 -6.85 17.68
C ALA A 101 12.69 -6.61 18.77
N ASP A 102 13.34 -5.45 18.76
CA ASP A 102 14.31 -5.07 19.78
C ASP A 102 13.71 -5.09 21.19
N ARG A 103 12.49 -4.59 21.34
CA ARG A 103 11.78 -4.64 22.62
C ARG A 103 11.54 -6.08 23.08
N ILE A 104 11.02 -6.94 22.21
CA ILE A 104 10.74 -8.35 22.52
C ILE A 104 12.03 -9.07 22.92
N VAL A 105 13.11 -8.88 22.16
CA VAL A 105 14.41 -9.50 22.46
C VAL A 105 14.95 -9.04 23.81
N ASN A 106 14.90 -7.74 24.10
CA ASN A 106 15.38 -7.21 25.38
C ASN A 106 14.54 -7.70 26.57
N GLU A 107 13.22 -7.76 26.42
CA GLU A 107 12.32 -8.34 27.43
C GLU A 107 12.61 -9.82 27.67
N ALA A 108 12.80 -10.60 26.60
CA ALA A 108 13.14 -12.02 26.67
C ALA A 108 14.49 -12.24 27.37
N LEU A 109 15.53 -11.47 27.00
CA LEU A 109 16.84 -11.53 27.64
C LEU A 109 16.79 -11.16 29.13
N SER A 110 15.99 -10.14 29.48
CA SER A 110 15.79 -9.75 30.88
C SER A 110 15.12 -10.86 31.70
N LYS A 111 14.05 -11.46 31.17
CA LYS A 111 13.38 -12.61 31.79
C LYS A 111 14.32 -13.81 31.93
N ALA A 112 15.09 -14.13 30.89
CA ALA A 112 16.05 -15.24 30.93
C ALA A 112 17.12 -15.04 32.00
N ARG A 113 17.66 -13.82 32.13
CA ARG A 113 18.60 -13.48 33.22
C ARG A 113 17.97 -13.64 34.60
N LYS A 114 16.74 -13.15 34.78
CA LYS A 114 16.02 -13.28 36.05
C LYS A 114 15.82 -14.76 36.43
N ILE A 115 15.32 -15.57 35.50
CA ILE A 115 15.12 -17.01 35.71
C ILE A 115 16.46 -17.69 36.05
N SER A 116 17.55 -17.31 35.39
CA SER A 116 18.88 -17.88 35.67
C SER A 116 19.33 -17.60 37.11
N LEU A 117 19.14 -16.36 37.58
CA LEU A 117 19.44 -15.97 38.96
C LEU A 117 18.54 -16.71 39.97
N ASP A 118 17.24 -16.81 39.69
CA ASP A 118 16.29 -17.54 40.54
C ASP A 118 16.67 -19.03 40.65
N VAL A 119 17.14 -19.65 39.54
CA VAL A 119 17.63 -21.03 39.53
C VAL A 119 18.90 -21.20 40.37
N GLU A 120 19.85 -20.27 40.29
CA GLU A 120 21.06 -20.31 41.13
C GLU A 120 20.73 -20.18 42.62
N GLU A 121 19.82 -19.28 42.98
CA GLU A 121 19.37 -19.10 44.36
C GLU A 121 18.65 -20.35 44.88
N LEU A 122 17.74 -20.94 44.10
CA LEU A 122 17.08 -22.21 44.45
C LEU A 122 18.08 -23.35 44.65
N LYS A 123 19.12 -23.46 43.81
CA LYS A 123 20.19 -24.45 43.99
C LYS A 123 20.94 -24.24 45.30
N LYS A 124 21.23 -22.98 45.67
CA LYS A 124 21.88 -22.64 46.94
C LYS A 124 20.99 -23.02 48.12
N GLN A 125 19.71 -22.68 48.07
CA GLN A 125 18.72 -23.03 49.10
C GLN A 125 18.59 -24.55 49.26
N ALA A 126 18.52 -25.30 48.16
CA ALA A 126 18.48 -26.76 48.18
C ALA A 126 19.75 -27.36 48.83
N LYS A 127 20.93 -26.81 48.54
CA LYS A 127 22.20 -27.24 49.15
C LYS A 127 22.20 -26.99 50.67
N VAL A 128 21.74 -25.82 51.12
CA VAL A 128 21.61 -25.48 52.54
C VAL A 128 20.62 -26.42 53.23
N PHE A 129 19.44 -26.62 52.63
CA PHE A 129 18.42 -27.52 53.15
C PHE A 129 18.94 -28.95 53.29
N ARG A 130 19.61 -29.49 52.27
CA ARG A 130 20.26 -30.80 52.32
C ARG A 130 21.27 -30.89 53.47
N SER A 131 22.08 -29.86 53.68
CA SER A 131 23.06 -29.84 54.78
C SER A 131 22.37 -29.86 56.14
N ARG A 132 21.30 -29.07 56.32
CA ARG A 132 20.50 -29.03 57.56
C ARG A 132 19.83 -30.38 57.84
N MET A 133 19.23 -30.98 56.83
CA MET A 133 18.60 -32.30 56.94
C MET A 133 19.63 -33.37 57.33
N ARG A 134 20.82 -33.36 56.73
CA ARG A 134 21.90 -34.29 57.11
C ARG A 134 22.33 -34.13 58.56
N MET A 135 22.52 -32.89 59.03
CA MET A 135 22.87 -32.63 60.43
C MET A 135 21.77 -33.12 61.38
N LEU A 136 20.51 -32.89 61.04
CA LEU A 136 19.37 -33.36 61.83
C LEU A 136 19.34 -34.89 61.92
N VAL A 137 19.49 -35.59 60.79
CA VAL A 137 19.55 -37.06 60.79
C VAL A 137 20.76 -37.58 61.56
N GLN A 138 21.94 -36.95 61.44
CA GLN A 138 23.12 -37.34 62.21
C GLN A 138 22.89 -37.18 63.72
N ALA A 139 22.31 -36.06 64.17
CA ALA A 139 22.00 -35.85 65.57
C ALA A 139 20.99 -36.89 66.11
N GLN A 140 19.99 -37.27 65.30
CA GLN A 140 19.04 -38.32 65.67
C GLN A 140 19.69 -39.71 65.72
N LEU A 141 20.64 -40.02 64.82
CA LEU A 141 21.40 -41.26 64.87
C LEU A 141 22.35 -41.31 66.07
N GLU A 142 22.97 -40.18 66.41
CA GLU A 142 23.87 -40.06 67.57
C GLU A 142 23.09 -40.27 68.88
N MET A 143 21.87 -39.74 68.99
CA MET A 143 20.95 -39.98 70.12
C MET A 143 20.45 -41.44 70.21
N LEU A 144 20.44 -42.18 69.10
CA LEU A 144 20.14 -43.63 69.13
C LEU A 144 21.37 -44.48 69.48
N GLY A 145 22.57 -43.95 69.24
CA GLY A 145 23.83 -44.62 69.52
C GLY A 145 24.40 -44.31 70.91
N THR A 146 23.76 -43.44 71.69
CA THR A 146 24.04 -43.28 73.12
C THR A 146 23.45 -44.45 73.89
N ASP A 147 24.26 -45.07 74.75
CA ASP A 147 23.91 -46.21 75.60
C ASP A 147 22.73 -45.93 76.56
N ASP A 148 22.22 -44.70 76.61
CA ASP A 148 20.99 -44.29 77.30
C ASP A 148 19.79 -45.22 76.99
N TRP A 149 19.76 -45.85 75.80
CA TRP A 149 18.76 -46.86 75.47
C TRP A 149 19.12 -48.26 76.00
N GLU A 150 20.39 -48.65 75.96
CA GLU A 150 20.86 -49.92 76.55
C GLU A 150 20.64 -49.93 78.06
N GLU A 151 20.92 -48.83 78.75
CA GLU A 151 20.68 -48.67 80.19
C GLU A 151 19.18 -48.74 80.53
N LEU A 152 18.31 -48.17 79.68
CA LEU A 152 16.85 -48.22 79.84
C LEU A 152 16.30 -49.65 79.69
N PHE A 153 16.83 -50.43 78.73
CA PHE A 153 16.41 -51.82 78.51
C PHE A 153 17.04 -52.79 79.51
N ASP A 154 18.26 -52.55 80.01
CA ASP A 154 18.87 -53.36 81.07
C ASP A 154 18.13 -53.18 82.40
N THR A 155 17.63 -51.97 82.73
CA THR A 155 16.86 -51.76 83.98
C THR A 155 15.53 -52.52 84.04
N GLU A 156 14.85 -52.78 82.91
CA GLU A 156 13.61 -53.57 82.90
C GLU A 156 13.86 -55.07 83.06
N VAL A 157 15.04 -55.57 82.68
CA VAL A 157 15.38 -57.00 82.78
C VAL A 157 15.77 -57.37 84.21
N ASP A 158 16.44 -56.48 84.94
CA ASP A 158 16.82 -56.72 86.35
C ASP A 158 15.63 -56.62 87.31
N GLU A 159 14.65 -55.71 87.11
CA GLU A 159 13.45 -55.63 87.96
C GLU A 159 12.56 -56.87 87.83
N ASP A 160 12.41 -57.45 86.63
CA ASP A 160 11.66 -58.69 86.43
C ASP A 160 12.41 -59.93 86.95
N LEU A 161 13.75 -59.93 86.94
CA LEU A 161 14.56 -61.02 87.51
C LEU A 161 14.57 -61.01 89.05
N GLU A 162 14.62 -59.85 89.70
CA GLU A 162 14.54 -59.74 91.17
C GLU A 162 13.15 -60.13 91.70
N LEU A 163 12.07 -59.88 90.94
CA LEU A 163 10.72 -60.32 91.29
C LEU A 163 10.53 -61.83 91.15
N MET A 164 11.24 -62.49 90.22
CA MET A 164 11.18 -63.95 90.04
C MET A 164 12.03 -64.74 91.05
N GLU A 165 13.16 -64.19 91.54
CA GLU A 165 13.96 -64.85 92.58
C GLU A 165 13.32 -64.77 93.99
N HIS A 166 12.42 -63.82 94.23
CA HIS A 166 11.71 -63.69 95.50
C HIS A 166 10.43 -64.55 95.64
N GLU A 167 9.99 -65.23 94.58
CA GLU A 167 8.82 -66.14 94.58
C GLU A 167 9.17 -67.65 94.56
N SER A 168 10.45 -68.02 94.74
CA SER A 168 10.93 -69.43 94.81
C SER A 168 11.33 -69.87 96.22
#